data_AF-F9CYW5-F1
#
_entry.id   AF-F9CYW5-F1
#
_cell.length_a   1.000
_cell.length_b   1.000
_cell.length_c   1.000
_cell.angle_alpha   90.00
_cell.angle_beta   90.00
_cell.angle_gamma   90.00
#
_symmetry.space_group_name_H-M   'P 1'
#
loop_
_entity.id
_entity.type
_entity.pdbx_description
1 polymer ?
#
loop_
_entity_poly.entity_id
_entity_poly.type
_entity_poly.pdbx_seq_one_letter_code
_entity_poly.pdbx_strand_id
1 'polypeptide(L)' 'MLDKLGIKYDLIDVTEKPEYLKKYPIFTAPGLVINGKLEFTGIPKKEDLEKKFS' A
#
# COMPACT_ATOMS: atom_id res chain seq x y z
N MET A 1 3.84 10.04 -5.21
CA MET A 1 2.87 10.65 -4.26
C MET A 1 3.36 10.49 -2.83
N LEU A 2 3.81 9.28 -2.44
CA LEU A 2 4.47 9.02 -1.15
C LEU A 2 5.90 9.62 -1.07
N ASP A 3 6.67 9.62 -2.18
CA ASP A 3 7.95 10.34 -2.27
C ASP A 3 7.87 11.82 -1.87
N LYS A 4 6.81 12.50 -2.30
CA LYS A 4 6.59 13.93 -1.98
C LYS A 4 6.30 14.16 -0.50
N LEU A 5 5.89 13.12 0.23
CA LEU A 5 5.65 13.14 1.67
C LEU A 5 6.90 12.68 2.46
N GLY A 6 8.00 12.32 1.78
CA GLY A 6 9.21 11.81 2.44
C GLY A 6 9.01 10.44 3.10
N ILE A 7 7.95 9.71 2.73
CA ILE A 7 7.62 8.41 3.32
C ILE A 7 8.45 7.34 2.61
N LYS A 8 9.20 6.55 3.39
CA LYS A 8 9.86 5.35 2.87
C LYS A 8 8.81 4.28 2.60
N TYR A 9 8.84 3.72 1.40
CA TYR A 9 7.96 2.62 1.00
C TYR A 9 8.76 1.60 0.19
N ASP A 10 8.33 0.35 0.25
CA ASP A 10 8.82 -0.72 -0.60
C ASP A 10 7.80 -1.00 -1.69
N LEU A 11 8.26 -1.04 -2.94
CA LEU A 11 7.46 -1.52 -4.06
C LEU A 11 7.58 -3.04 -4.11
N ILE A 12 6.45 -3.71 -3.91
CA ILE A 12 6.36 -5.16 -4.01
C ILE A 12 5.49 -5.46 -5.23
N ASP A 13 6.08 -6.10 -6.23
CA ASP A 13 5.32 -6.63 -7.35
C ASP A 13 4.68 -7.96 -6.95
N VAL A 14 3.36 -7.96 -6.84
CA VAL A 14 2.56 -9.14 -6.51
C VAL A 14 2.54 -10.18 -7.62
N THR A 15 2.86 -9.80 -8.87
CA THR A 15 2.98 -10.73 -9.99
C THR A 15 4.26 -11.55 -9.89
N GLU A 16 5.34 -10.94 -9.42
CA GLU A 16 6.62 -11.63 -9.15
C GLU A 16 6.59 -12.39 -7.81
N LYS A 17 5.89 -11.84 -6.80
CA LYS A 17 5.81 -12.41 -5.45
C LYS A 17 4.35 -12.70 -5.05
N PRO A 18 3.73 -13.77 -5.60
CA PRO A 18 2.34 -14.10 -5.31
C PRO A 18 2.08 -14.52 -3.86
N GLU A 19 3.13 -14.80 -3.07
CA GLU A 19 3.03 -15.01 -1.63
C GLU A 19 2.38 -13.82 -0.89
N TYR A 20 2.60 -12.59 -1.38
CA TYR A 20 2.02 -11.39 -0.79
C TYR A 20 0.51 -11.28 -1.03
N LEU A 21 -0.03 -11.86 -2.12
CA LEU A 21 -1.48 -11.96 -2.37
C LEU A 21 -2.19 -12.86 -1.36
N LYS A 22 -1.48 -13.87 -0.83
CA LYS A 22 -2.00 -14.73 0.24
C LYS A 22 -1.84 -14.08 1.61
N LYS A 23 -0.71 -13.41 1.84
CA LYS A 23 -0.40 -12.75 3.11
C LYS A 23 -1.27 -11.53 3.37
N TYR A 24 -1.50 -10.74 2.32
CA TYR A 24 -2.39 -9.60 2.30
C TYR A 24 -3.45 -9.95 1.27
N PRO A 25 -4.74 -10.07 1.64
CA PRO A 25 -5.81 -10.43 0.71
C PRO A 25 -6.08 -9.29 -0.28
N ILE A 26 -5.11 -9.05 -1.17
CA ILE A 26 -5.11 -8.01 -2.19
C ILE A 26 -5.75 -8.63 -3.42
N PHE A 27 -7.02 -8.31 -3.65
CA PHE A 27 -7.75 -8.74 -4.84
C PHE A 27 -7.63 -7.74 -6.00
N THR A 28 -7.21 -6.51 -5.69
CA THR A 28 -7.16 -5.40 -6.64
C THR A 28 -5.88 -4.61 -6.39
N ALA A 29 -5.04 -4.50 -7.42
CA ALA A 29 -3.89 -3.62 -7.43
C ALA A 29 -4.28 -2.24 -7.99
N PRO A 30 -3.63 -1.13 -7.54
CA PRO A 30 -2.62 -1.07 -6.48
C PRO A 30 -3.21 -1.27 -5.08
N GLY A 31 -2.43 -1.82 -4.16
CA GLY A 31 -2.80 -1.94 -2.74
C GLY A 31 -1.73 -1.30 -1.86
N LEU A 32 -2.13 -0.69 -0.74
CA LEU A 32 -1.20 -0.07 0.20
C LEU A 32 -1.27 -0.79 1.55
N VAL A 33 -0.15 -1.38 1.92
CA VAL A 33 0.05 -2.03 3.20
C VAL A 33 0.86 -1.09 4.09
N ILE A 34 0.32 -0.76 5.27
CA ILE A 34 0.98 0.10 6.26
C ILE A 34 1.11 -0.70 7.55
N ASN A 35 2.31 -0.74 8.14
CA ASN A 35 2.59 -1.53 9.35
C ASN A 35 2.15 -3.00 9.27
N GLY A 36 2.27 -3.60 8.09
CA GLY A 36 1.88 -4.98 7.85
C GLY A 36 0.37 -5.24 7.88
N LYS A 37 -0.47 -4.20 7.73
CA LYS A 37 -1.91 -4.32 7.49
C LYS A 37 -2.28 -3.70 6.15
N LEU A 38 -3.15 -4.38 5.40
CA LEU A 38 -3.71 -3.83 4.16
C LEU A 38 -4.70 -2.73 4.53
N GLU A 39 -4.27 -1.47 4.39
CA GLU A 39 -5.07 -0.32 4.79
C GLU A 39 -5.84 0.26 3.60
N PHE A 40 -5.32 0.08 2.38
CA PHE A 40 -5.99 0.56 1.18
C PHE A 40 -5.94 -0.46 0.05
N THR A 41 -7.04 -0.52 -0.68
CA THR A 41 -7.16 -1.22 -1.95
C THR A 41 -7.56 -0.19 -3.01
N GLY A 42 -6.86 -0.16 -4.13
CA GLY A 42 -6.93 0.90 -5.14
C GLY A 42 -5.98 2.08 -4.88
N ILE A 43 -6.18 3.17 -5.62
CA ILE A 43 -5.39 4.41 -5.47
C ILE A 43 -5.98 5.21 -4.30
N PRO A 44 -5.29 5.32 -3.14
CA PRO A 44 -5.80 6.09 -2.01
C PRO A 44 -5.77 7.59 -2.32
N LYS A 45 -6.70 8.35 -1.71
CA LYS A 45 -6.67 9.81 -1.78
C LYS A 45 -5.56 10.37 -0.88
N LYS A 46 -5.06 11.55 -1.23
CA LYS A 46 -4.01 12.24 -0.45
C LYS A 46 -4.43 12.50 0.99
N GLU A 47 -5.67 12.93 1.17
CA GLU A 47 -6.24 13.28 2.48
C GLU A 47 -6.30 12.06 3.42
N ASP A 48 -6.65 10.88 2.89
CA ASP A 48 -6.69 9.64 3.66
C ASP A 48 -5.29 9.17 4.08
N LEU A 49 -4.29 9.37 3.20
CA LEU A 49 -2.89 9.13 3.54
C LEU A 49 -2.42 10.09 4.64
N GLU A 50 -2.67 11.40 4.48
CA GLU A 50 -2.27 12.41 5.45
C GLU A 50 -2.87 12.14 6.84
N LYS A 51 -4.14 11.75 6.94
CA LYS A 51 -4.76 11.34 8.21
C LYS A 51 -4.11 10.13 8.85
N LYS A 52 -3.57 9.21 8.06
CA LYS A 52 -2.97 7.96 8.55
C LYS A 52 -1.54 8.13 9.04
N PHE A 53 -0.83 9.11 8.48
CA PHE A 53 0.56 9.45 8.82
C PHE A 53 0.67 10.68 9.74
N SER A 54 -0.45 11.26 10.19
CA SER A 54 -0.49 12.42 11.11
C SER A 54 -0.40 12.02 12.59
#